data_AF-A0A1J4JWQ9-F1
#
_entry.id   AF-A0A1J4JWQ9-F1
#
_cell.length_a   1.000
_cell.length_b   1.000
_cell.length_c   1.000
_cell.angle_alpha   90.00
_cell.angle_beta   90.00
_cell.angle_gamma   90.00
#
_symmetry.space_group_name_H-M   'P 1'
#
loop_
_entity.id
_entity.type
_entity.pdbx_description
1 polymer ?
#
loop_
_entity_poly.entity_id
_entity_poly.type
_entity_poly.pdbx_seq_one_letter_code
_entity_poly.pdbx_strand_id
1 'polypeptide(L)'
;MQDFYDSRAAVDAMAALQQKIHDLEIETGQLRKESAQLRSIVESNEQHVNEKNEMLSREADKTQKMLESASETLIELRRIKAENRKLQSHLNSLKEEIERKEKAQKTEYDKILGQENDAKHAELLEQEIEELFSLLLTPPDFPIEKTKNITFNPTIISITTYSLPATIQTVVQYLHNLPFPFCDQKYRVKREIVTTLMTARNMCCKLMDEIHQLEIQKAKTAAKKKIQKDIDSKMSYLAVLTQAMAKFSM
;
A
#
# COMPACT_ATOMS: atom_id res chain seq x y z
N MET A 1 -58.96 -129.26 -58.74
CA MET A 1 -57.96 -129.14 -57.65
C MET A 1 -57.14 -127.85 -57.73
N GLN A 2 -57.18 -127.06 -58.82
CA GLN A 2 -56.45 -125.78 -58.98
C GLN A 2 -57.09 -124.62 -58.18
N ASP A 3 -58.42 -124.48 -58.19
CA ASP A 3 -59.14 -123.36 -57.55
C ASP A 3 -58.98 -123.24 -56.03
N PHE A 4 -58.68 -124.35 -55.34
CA PHE A 4 -58.48 -124.37 -53.89
C PHE A 4 -57.12 -123.79 -53.48
N TYR A 5 -56.11 -123.89 -54.36
CA TYR A 5 -54.79 -123.32 -54.14
C TYR A 5 -54.74 -121.83 -54.49
N ASP A 6 -55.47 -121.41 -55.53
CA ASP A 6 -55.64 -119.98 -55.86
C ASP A 6 -56.44 -119.23 -54.79
N SER A 7 -57.44 -119.87 -54.17
CA SER A 7 -58.16 -119.29 -53.02
C SER A 7 -57.29 -119.15 -51.77
N ARG A 8 -56.31 -120.04 -51.56
CA ARG A 8 -55.40 -119.97 -50.40
C ARG A 8 -54.31 -118.92 -50.61
N ALA A 9 -53.72 -118.85 -51.81
CA ALA A 9 -52.76 -117.82 -52.18
C ALA A 9 -53.38 -116.41 -52.14
N ALA A 10 -54.64 -116.26 -52.56
CA ALA A 10 -55.37 -114.99 -52.43
C ALA A 10 -55.60 -114.59 -50.97
N VAL A 11 -55.94 -115.53 -50.09
CA VAL A 11 -56.10 -115.28 -48.64
C VAL A 11 -54.76 -114.90 -48.00
N ASP A 12 -53.67 -115.58 -48.34
CA ASP A 12 -52.33 -115.27 -47.84
C ASP A 12 -51.83 -113.90 -48.33
N ALA A 13 -52.14 -113.53 -49.59
CA ALA A 13 -51.85 -112.20 -50.12
C ALA A 13 -52.69 -111.10 -49.46
N MET A 14 -53.97 -111.36 -49.17
CA MET A 14 -54.82 -110.44 -48.41
C MET A 14 -54.32 -110.25 -46.98
N ALA A 15 -53.87 -111.33 -46.31
CA ALA A 15 -53.27 -111.25 -44.98
C ALA A 15 -51.97 -110.44 -44.98
N ALA A 16 -51.11 -110.63 -46.00
CA ALA A 16 -49.89 -109.84 -46.17
C ALA A 16 -50.18 -108.34 -46.43
N LEU A 17 -51.22 -108.03 -47.22
CA LEU A 17 -51.67 -106.66 -47.44
C LEU A 17 -52.26 -106.04 -46.17
N GLN A 18 -53.05 -106.79 -45.40
CA GLN A 18 -53.59 -106.32 -44.12
C GLN A 18 -52.48 -106.04 -43.11
N GLN A 19 -51.47 -106.91 -43.02
CA GLN A 19 -50.29 -106.67 -42.20
C GLN A 19 -49.54 -105.41 -42.66
N LYS A 20 -49.35 -105.24 -43.98
CA LYS A 20 -48.67 -104.06 -44.51
C LYS A 20 -49.45 -102.77 -44.26
N ILE A 21 -50.77 -102.80 -44.37
CA ILE A 21 -51.66 -101.67 -44.03
C ILE A 21 -51.50 -101.34 -42.54
N HIS A 22 -51.53 -102.35 -41.67
CA HIS A 22 -51.36 -102.18 -40.24
C HIS A 22 -50.00 -101.56 -39.88
N ASP A 23 -48.92 -102.04 -40.49
CA ASP A 23 -47.57 -101.51 -40.28
C ASP A 23 -47.47 -100.04 -40.76
N LEU A 24 -48.08 -99.71 -41.91
CA LEU A 24 -48.15 -98.34 -42.43
C LEU A 24 -49.01 -97.41 -41.55
N GLU A 25 -50.10 -97.92 -40.96
CA GLU A 25 -50.92 -97.18 -40.00
C GLU A 25 -50.15 -96.85 -38.72
N ILE A 26 -49.32 -97.79 -38.24
CA ILE A 26 -48.42 -97.55 -37.09
C ILE A 26 -47.36 -96.51 -37.45
N GLU A 27 -46.69 -96.66 -38.59
CA GLU A 27 -45.64 -95.74 -39.05
C GLU A 27 -46.19 -94.32 -39.27
N THR A 28 -47.32 -94.19 -39.94
CA THR A 28 -47.98 -92.88 -40.13
C THR A 28 -48.44 -92.27 -38.80
N GLY A 29 -48.87 -93.09 -37.83
CA GLY A 29 -49.17 -92.66 -36.47
C GLY A 29 -47.94 -92.13 -35.72
N GLN A 30 -46.79 -92.79 -35.87
CA GLN A 30 -45.51 -92.36 -35.28
C GLN A 30 -45.00 -91.06 -35.93
N LEU A 31 -45.00 -90.98 -37.26
CA LEU A 31 -44.60 -89.78 -38.02
C LEU A 31 -45.47 -88.57 -37.67
N ARG A 32 -46.78 -88.77 -37.45
CA ARG A 32 -47.68 -87.69 -36.99
C ARG A 32 -47.30 -87.19 -35.60
N LYS A 33 -46.97 -88.08 -34.67
CA LYS A 33 -46.52 -87.70 -33.31
C LYS A 33 -45.19 -86.96 -33.35
N GLU A 34 -44.23 -87.45 -34.12
CA GLU A 34 -42.93 -86.82 -34.30
C GLU A 34 -43.07 -85.43 -34.97
N SER A 35 -43.90 -85.30 -36.02
CA SER A 35 -44.17 -84.01 -36.64
C SER A 35 -44.80 -83.00 -35.66
N ALA A 36 -45.72 -83.45 -34.80
CA ALA A 36 -46.31 -82.60 -33.77
C ALA A 36 -45.28 -82.16 -32.72
N GLN A 37 -44.40 -83.07 -32.30
CA GLN A 37 -43.30 -82.76 -31.37
C GLN A 37 -42.31 -81.76 -31.97
N LEU A 38 -41.88 -81.98 -33.22
CA LEU A 38 -40.97 -81.08 -33.92
C LEU A 38 -41.59 -79.68 -34.08
N ARG A 39 -42.88 -79.58 -34.41
CA ARG A 39 -43.59 -78.28 -34.47
C ARG A 39 -43.58 -77.57 -33.11
N SER A 40 -43.86 -78.28 -32.02
CA SER A 40 -43.80 -77.69 -30.67
C SER A 40 -42.40 -77.22 -30.28
N ILE A 41 -41.35 -77.96 -30.65
CA ILE A 41 -39.96 -77.54 -30.43
C ILE A 41 -39.62 -76.29 -31.24
N VAL A 42 -40.06 -76.21 -32.50
CA VAL A 42 -39.87 -75.03 -33.34
C VAL A 42 -40.57 -73.82 -32.73
N GLU A 43 -41.84 -73.94 -32.34
CA GLU A 43 -42.60 -72.85 -31.71
C GLU A 43 -41.93 -72.37 -30.40
N SER A 44 -41.46 -73.29 -29.55
CA SER A 44 -40.73 -72.96 -28.32
C SER A 44 -39.40 -72.27 -28.60
N ASN A 45 -38.64 -72.76 -29.58
CA ASN A 45 -37.38 -72.15 -29.99
C ASN A 45 -37.60 -70.74 -30.58
N GLU A 46 -38.65 -70.54 -31.39
CA GLU A 46 -39.01 -69.23 -31.92
C GLU A 46 -39.35 -68.24 -30.79
N GLN A 47 -40.10 -68.67 -29.78
CA GLN A 47 -40.39 -67.85 -28.59
C GLN A 47 -39.10 -67.47 -27.85
N HIS A 48 -38.23 -68.44 -27.55
CA HIS A 48 -36.96 -68.17 -26.88
C HIS A 48 -36.02 -67.26 -27.68
N VAL A 49 -35.98 -67.42 -29.01
CA VAL A 49 -35.21 -66.54 -29.88
C VAL A 49 -35.77 -65.12 -29.85
N ASN A 50 -37.11 -64.98 -29.88
CA ASN A 50 -37.74 -63.67 -29.81
C ASN A 50 -37.48 -62.97 -28.46
N GLU A 51 -37.65 -63.68 -27.34
CA GLU A 51 -37.32 -63.17 -26.00
C GLU A 51 -35.86 -62.72 -25.90
N LYS A 52 -34.94 -63.52 -26.43
CA LYS A 52 -33.51 -63.20 -26.47
C LYS A 52 -33.24 -61.96 -27.32
N ASN A 53 -33.88 -61.83 -28.48
CA ASN A 53 -33.74 -60.67 -29.34
C ASN A 53 -34.28 -59.40 -28.67
N GLU A 54 -35.41 -59.48 -27.98
CA GLU A 54 -35.93 -58.36 -27.20
C GLU A 54 -34.99 -57.95 -26.07
N MET A 55 -34.43 -58.92 -25.34
CA MET A 55 -33.44 -58.65 -24.29
C MET A 55 -32.19 -57.97 -24.86
N LEU A 56 -31.67 -58.48 -25.97
CA LEU A 56 -30.50 -57.90 -26.65
C LEU A 56 -30.78 -56.47 -27.13
N SER A 57 -31.97 -56.22 -27.69
CA SER A 57 -32.38 -54.88 -28.12
C SER A 57 -32.41 -53.92 -26.93
N ARG A 58 -33.01 -54.31 -25.80
CA ARG A 58 -33.09 -53.47 -24.60
C ARG A 58 -31.70 -53.17 -24.02
N GLU A 59 -30.80 -54.15 -24.00
CA GLU A 59 -29.44 -53.94 -23.49
C GLU A 59 -28.61 -53.06 -24.45
N ALA A 60 -28.81 -53.20 -25.76
CA ALA A 60 -28.21 -52.32 -26.76
C ALA A 60 -28.66 -50.86 -26.58
N ASP A 61 -29.96 -50.62 -26.42
CA ASP A 61 -30.52 -49.28 -26.16
C ASP A 61 -29.97 -48.67 -24.87
N LYS A 62 -29.86 -49.49 -23.81
CA LYS A 62 -29.29 -49.04 -22.54
C LYS A 62 -27.82 -48.67 -22.68
N THR A 63 -27.04 -49.49 -23.38
CA THR A 63 -25.63 -49.23 -23.65
C THR A 63 -25.45 -47.95 -24.48
N GLN A 64 -26.29 -47.74 -25.49
CA GLN A 64 -26.28 -46.51 -26.28
C GLN A 64 -26.54 -45.27 -25.40
N LYS A 65 -27.58 -45.30 -24.56
CA LYS A 65 -27.87 -44.18 -23.63
C LYS A 65 -26.73 -43.91 -22.66
N MET A 66 -26.08 -44.95 -22.14
CA MET A 66 -24.91 -44.81 -21.28
C MET A 66 -23.74 -44.17 -22.02
N LEU A 67 -23.52 -44.53 -23.29
CA LEU A 67 -22.47 -43.97 -24.12
C LEU A 67 -22.73 -42.51 -24.47
N GLU A 68 -23.98 -42.15 -24.76
CA GLU A 68 -24.42 -40.76 -24.96
C GLU A 68 -24.16 -39.92 -23.71
N SER A 69 -24.58 -40.38 -22.53
CA SER A 69 -24.33 -39.69 -21.25
C SER A 69 -22.84 -39.58 -20.92
N ALA A 70 -22.04 -40.62 -21.18
CA ALA A 70 -20.59 -40.57 -21.03
C ALA A 70 -19.94 -39.55 -21.99
N SER A 71 -20.46 -39.42 -23.21
CA SER A 71 -20.01 -38.42 -24.18
C SER A 71 -20.30 -36.99 -23.69
N GLU A 72 -21.51 -36.74 -23.21
CA GLU A 72 -21.90 -35.43 -22.68
C GLU A 72 -21.03 -35.02 -21.48
N THR A 73 -20.81 -35.93 -20.54
CA THR A 73 -19.95 -35.68 -19.37
C THR A 73 -18.50 -35.41 -19.77
N LEU A 74 -17.97 -36.08 -20.81
CA LEU A 74 -16.64 -35.79 -21.35
C LEU A 74 -16.54 -34.40 -21.99
N ILE A 75 -17.58 -33.95 -22.69
CA ILE A 75 -17.64 -32.59 -23.26
C ILE A 75 -17.61 -31.56 -22.14
N GLU A 76 -18.40 -31.77 -21.08
CA GLU A 76 -18.46 -30.84 -19.95
C GLU A 76 -17.13 -30.80 -19.17
N LEU A 77 -16.48 -31.95 -18.97
CA LEU A 77 -15.13 -32.01 -18.38
C LEU A 77 -14.10 -31.22 -19.19
N ARG A 78 -14.16 -31.29 -20.52
CA ARG A 78 -13.26 -30.50 -21.39
C ARG A 78 -13.53 -29.00 -21.22
N ARG A 79 -14.79 -28.60 -21.13
CA ARG A 79 -15.19 -27.20 -20.88
C ARG A 79 -14.66 -26.70 -19.54
N ILE A 80 -14.91 -27.43 -18.45
CA ILE A 80 -14.43 -27.10 -17.11
C ILE A 80 -12.89 -27.01 -17.09
N LYS A 81 -12.19 -27.92 -17.78
CA LYS A 81 -10.72 -27.90 -17.86
C LYS A 81 -10.21 -26.66 -18.60
N ALA A 82 -10.89 -26.23 -19.66
CA ALA A 82 -10.54 -25.01 -20.38
C ALA A 82 -10.78 -23.76 -19.52
N GLU A 83 -11.89 -23.71 -18.79
CA GLU A 83 -12.20 -22.62 -17.86
C GLU A 83 -11.18 -22.54 -16.71
N ASN A 84 -10.83 -23.68 -16.10
CA ASN A 84 -9.80 -23.73 -15.06
C ASN A 84 -8.45 -23.19 -15.55
N ARG A 85 -8.05 -23.47 -16.80
CA ARG A 85 -6.82 -22.90 -17.38
C ARG A 85 -6.90 -21.37 -17.50
N LYS A 86 -8.06 -20.84 -17.91
CA LYS A 86 -8.29 -19.39 -17.99
C LYS A 86 -8.23 -18.75 -16.60
N LEU A 87 -8.88 -19.34 -15.61
CA LEU A 87 -8.87 -18.87 -14.23
C LEU A 87 -7.46 -18.90 -13.62
N GLN A 88 -6.69 -19.96 -13.85
CA GLN A 88 -5.29 -20.03 -13.43
C GLN A 88 -4.44 -18.93 -14.06
N SER A 89 -4.61 -18.67 -15.36
CA SER A 89 -3.91 -17.58 -16.04
C SER A 89 -4.27 -16.22 -15.46
N HIS A 90 -5.55 -15.98 -15.15
CA HIS A 90 -6.02 -14.73 -14.54
C HIS A 90 -5.47 -14.56 -13.12
N LEU A 91 -5.46 -15.63 -12.33
CA LEU A 91 -4.91 -15.64 -10.97
C LEU A 91 -3.41 -15.30 -10.98
N ASN A 92 -2.65 -15.85 -11.91
CA ASN A 92 -1.23 -15.52 -12.06
C ASN A 92 -1.02 -14.04 -12.43
N SER A 93 -1.82 -13.51 -13.37
CA SER A 93 -1.77 -12.09 -13.72
C SER A 93 -2.09 -11.18 -12.53
N LEU A 94 -3.08 -11.52 -11.71
CA LEU A 94 -3.43 -10.75 -10.51
C LEU A 94 -2.32 -10.79 -9.46
N LYS A 95 -1.67 -11.95 -9.27
CA LYS A 95 -0.51 -12.07 -8.37
C LYS A 95 0.63 -11.15 -8.81
N GLU A 96 0.96 -11.13 -10.10
CA GLU A 96 1.99 -10.22 -10.63
C GLU A 96 1.62 -8.75 -10.49
N GLU A 97 0.34 -8.39 -10.57
CA GLU A 97 -0.11 -7.02 -10.35
C GLU A 97 -0.01 -6.62 -8.87
N ILE A 98 -0.38 -7.52 -7.96
CA ILE A 98 -0.24 -7.30 -6.51
C ILE A 98 1.24 -7.10 -6.15
N GLU A 99 2.12 -7.97 -6.63
CA GLU A 99 3.56 -7.86 -6.34
C GLU A 99 4.15 -6.55 -6.88
N ARG A 100 3.70 -6.09 -8.05
CA ARG A 100 4.09 -4.78 -8.60
C ARG A 100 3.61 -3.63 -7.72
N LYS A 101 2.37 -3.67 -7.24
CA LYS A 101 1.82 -2.63 -6.35
C LYS A 101 2.52 -2.60 -5.00
N GLU A 102 2.84 -3.75 -4.41
CA GLU A 102 3.59 -3.83 -3.15
C GLU A 102 4.99 -3.22 -3.27
N LYS A 103 5.70 -3.52 -4.37
CA LYS A 103 7.03 -2.91 -4.64
C LYS A 103 6.94 -1.40 -4.81
N ALA A 104 5.93 -0.91 -5.53
CA ALA A 104 5.69 0.53 -5.70
C ALA A 104 5.37 1.21 -4.37
N GLN A 105 4.49 0.61 -3.56
CA GLN A 105 4.13 1.16 -2.24
C GLN A 105 5.33 1.19 -1.30
N LYS A 106 6.17 0.14 -1.28
CA LYS A 106 7.38 0.11 -0.47
C LYS A 106 8.37 1.21 -0.87
N THR A 107 8.57 1.41 -2.17
CA THR A 107 9.44 2.48 -2.67
C THR A 107 8.89 3.88 -2.38
N GLU A 108 7.58 4.08 -2.38
CA GLU A 108 6.98 5.34 -1.91
C GLU A 108 7.16 5.53 -0.40
N TYR A 109 6.94 4.48 0.40
CA TYR A 109 7.15 4.53 1.84
C TYR A 109 8.59 4.92 2.20
N ASP A 110 9.58 4.28 1.56
CA ASP A 110 10.99 4.58 1.79
C ASP A 110 11.35 6.04 1.42
N LYS A 111 10.72 6.59 0.37
CA LYS A 111 10.89 8.01 -0.01
C LYS A 111 10.31 8.96 1.04
N ILE A 112 9.10 8.66 1.55
CA ILE A 112 8.46 9.48 2.59
C ILE A 112 9.31 9.47 3.86
N LEU A 113 9.80 8.30 4.27
CA LEU A 113 10.67 8.16 5.44
C LEU A 113 11.97 8.97 5.28
N GLY A 114 12.56 8.96 4.09
CA GLY A 114 13.72 9.80 3.76
C GLY A 114 13.40 11.30 3.93
N GLN A 115 12.28 11.75 3.35
CA GLN A 115 11.84 13.15 3.46
C GLN A 115 11.54 13.57 4.91
N GLU A 116 10.98 12.67 5.73
CA GLU A 116 10.72 12.95 7.14
C GLU A 116 12.01 13.13 7.95
N ASN A 117 13.04 12.32 7.66
CA ASN A 117 14.35 12.47 8.30
C ASN A 117 15.02 13.78 7.88
N ASP A 118 14.95 14.14 6.60
CA ASP A 118 15.47 15.42 6.10
C ASP A 118 14.75 16.61 6.75
N ALA A 119 13.43 16.53 6.93
CA ALA A 119 12.64 17.55 7.61
C ALA A 119 13.03 17.71 9.09
N LYS A 120 13.22 16.60 9.82
CA LYS A 120 13.69 16.62 11.22
C LYS A 120 15.07 17.25 11.36
N HIS A 121 15.97 16.94 10.42
CA HIS A 121 17.30 17.55 10.41
C HIS A 121 17.23 19.05 10.12
N ALA A 122 16.35 19.49 9.22
CA ALA A 122 16.12 20.91 8.95
C ALA A 122 15.57 21.64 10.19
N GLU A 123 14.64 21.03 10.93
CA GLU A 123 14.08 21.59 12.17
C GLU A 123 15.14 21.77 13.26
N LEU A 124 16.05 20.78 13.43
CA LEU A 124 17.18 20.90 14.37
C LEU A 124 18.12 22.05 14.00
N LEU A 125 18.46 22.19 12.72
CA LEU A 125 19.27 23.31 12.25
C LEU A 125 18.59 24.67 12.50
N GLU A 126 17.27 24.75 12.32
CA GLU A 126 16.53 25.97 12.62
C GLU A 126 16.60 26.32 14.12
N GLN A 127 16.44 25.33 15.00
CA GLN A 127 16.58 25.53 16.45
C GLN A 127 17.98 26.00 16.85
N GLU A 128 19.04 25.38 16.33
CA GLU A 128 20.43 25.79 16.59
C GLU A 128 20.68 27.24 16.13
N ILE A 129 20.12 27.62 14.99
CA ILE A 129 20.21 28.99 14.46
C ILE A 129 19.46 29.98 15.37
N GLU A 130 18.26 29.62 15.86
CA GLU A 130 17.49 30.46 16.78
C GLU A 130 18.18 30.62 18.14
N GLU A 131 18.78 29.57 18.68
CA GLU A 131 19.59 29.63 19.90
C GLU A 131 20.80 30.56 19.72
N LEU A 132 21.53 30.42 18.60
CA LEU A 132 22.66 31.27 18.27
C LEU A 132 22.21 32.74 18.17
N PHE A 133 21.07 33.02 17.54
CA PHE A 133 20.53 34.37 17.48
C PHE A 133 20.11 34.88 18.85
N SER A 134 19.46 34.07 19.68
CA SER A 134 19.10 34.47 21.05
C SER A 134 20.34 34.89 21.85
N LEU A 135 21.44 34.15 21.76
CA LEU A 135 22.72 34.50 22.39
C LEU A 135 23.37 35.76 21.79
N LEU A 136 23.23 35.96 20.48
CA LEU A 136 23.81 37.11 19.80
C LEU A 136 23.05 38.41 20.09
N LEU A 137 21.72 38.32 20.16
CA LEU A 137 20.78 39.43 20.26
C LEU A 137 20.48 39.82 21.72
N THR A 138 20.74 38.95 22.69
CA THR A 138 20.62 39.32 24.11
C THR A 138 21.71 40.35 24.46
N PRO A 139 21.34 41.56 24.93
CA PRO A 139 22.31 42.53 25.37
C PRO A 139 23.10 41.97 26.57
N PRO A 140 24.41 42.20 26.66
CA PRO A 140 25.21 41.70 27.78
C PRO A 140 24.67 42.24 29.11
N ASP A 141 24.56 41.36 30.11
CA ASP A 141 24.07 41.71 31.45
C ASP A 141 25.03 42.70 32.12
N PHE A 142 24.51 43.90 32.41
CA PHE A 142 25.27 44.94 33.09
C PHE A 142 24.61 45.36 34.40
N PRO A 143 25.38 45.44 35.50
CA PRO A 143 24.91 46.05 36.72
C PRO A 143 24.86 47.57 36.53
N ILE A 144 23.77 48.07 35.95
CA ILE A 144 23.48 49.51 35.96
C ILE A 144 23.02 49.85 37.39
N GLU A 145 23.76 50.70 38.09
CA GLU A 145 23.29 51.27 39.35
C GLU A 145 21.97 52.01 39.11
N LYS A 146 20.86 51.46 39.65
CA LYS A 146 19.47 51.93 39.47
C LYS A 146 19.17 53.33 40.03
N THR A 147 20.17 54.12 40.39
CA THR A 147 19.99 55.43 41.05
C THR A 147 19.78 56.59 40.08
N LYS A 148 19.99 56.42 38.77
CA LYS A 148 19.64 57.42 37.76
C LYS A 148 18.49 56.90 36.89
N ASN A 149 17.25 57.16 37.32
CA ASN A 149 16.05 56.98 36.50
C ASN A 149 16.15 57.87 35.26
N ILE A 150 16.60 57.31 34.14
CA ILE A 150 16.43 57.95 32.84
C ILE A 150 15.05 57.52 32.34
N THR A 151 14.03 58.32 32.64
CA THR A 151 12.68 58.14 32.12
C THR A 151 12.65 58.61 30.66
N PHE A 152 12.48 57.69 29.71
CA PHE A 152 12.28 58.03 28.31
C PHE A 152 10.80 58.09 27.96
N ASN A 153 10.33 59.29 27.63
CA ASN A 153 9.07 59.52 26.93
C ASN A 153 9.35 59.36 25.41
N PRO A 154 8.49 58.68 24.63
CA PRO A 154 8.71 58.43 23.19
C PRO A 154 8.84 59.72 22.35
N THR A 155 8.49 60.88 22.90
CA THR A 155 8.58 62.20 22.26
C THR A 155 9.96 62.88 22.42
N ILE A 156 10.92 62.30 23.16
CA ILE A 156 12.24 62.89 23.46
C ILE A 156 13.28 62.62 22.34
N ILE A 157 12.89 62.09 21.18
CA ILE A 157 13.82 61.84 20.06
C ILE A 157 14.48 63.15 19.55
N SER A 158 13.85 64.31 19.79
CA SER A 158 14.37 65.62 19.37
C SER A 158 15.27 66.33 20.39
N ILE A 159 15.33 65.91 21.66
CA ILE A 159 15.97 66.71 22.73
C ILE A 159 17.32 66.14 23.19
N THR A 160 17.56 64.83 23.10
CA THR A 160 18.81 64.20 23.62
C THR A 160 19.81 63.77 22.55
N THR A 161 19.51 63.94 21.26
CA THR A 161 20.42 63.56 20.17
C THR A 161 21.64 64.47 20.07
N TYR A 162 21.52 65.75 20.45
CA TYR A 162 22.64 66.71 20.31
C TYR A 162 23.86 66.47 21.21
N SER A 163 23.77 65.60 22.23
CA SER A 163 24.90 65.25 23.11
C SER A 163 25.54 63.88 22.80
N LEU A 164 25.03 63.14 21.81
CA LEU A 164 25.57 61.83 21.44
C LEU A 164 26.61 61.96 20.31
N PRO A 165 27.68 61.16 20.29
CA PRO A 165 28.57 61.06 19.14
C PRO A 165 27.80 60.62 17.87
N ALA A 166 28.13 61.19 16.71
CA ALA A 166 27.42 60.93 15.45
C ALA A 166 27.36 59.44 15.06
N THR A 167 28.39 58.67 15.41
CA THR A 167 28.45 57.22 15.20
C THR A 167 27.39 56.47 16.01
N ILE A 168 27.18 56.88 17.27
CA ILE A 168 26.18 56.28 18.15
C ILE A 168 24.78 56.67 17.71
N GLN A 169 24.56 57.94 17.34
CA GLN A 169 23.28 58.40 16.80
C GLN A 169 22.86 57.60 15.56
N THR A 170 23.78 57.39 14.62
CA THR A 170 23.53 56.65 13.38
C THR A 170 23.09 55.21 13.67
N VAL A 171 23.77 54.55 14.61
CA VAL A 171 23.49 53.15 14.96
C VAL A 171 22.16 53.03 15.71
N VAL A 172 21.88 53.96 16.62
CA VAL A 172 20.58 54.01 17.31
C VAL A 172 19.45 54.23 16.31
N GLN A 173 19.64 55.12 15.33
CA GLN A 173 18.64 55.37 14.29
C GLN A 173 18.43 54.14 13.40
N TYR A 174 19.50 53.44 13.01
CA TYR A 174 19.37 52.18 12.28
C TYR A 174 18.64 51.11 13.11
N LEU A 175 18.99 50.92 14.38
CA LEU A 175 18.30 49.99 15.28
C LEU A 175 16.81 50.29 15.43
N HIS A 176 16.41 51.57 15.46
CA HIS A 176 15.00 51.96 15.54
C HIS A 176 14.22 51.64 14.26
N ASN A 177 14.85 51.84 13.10
CA ASN A 177 14.23 51.62 11.79
C ASN A 177 14.14 50.13 11.41
N LEU A 178 14.81 49.25 12.15
CA LEU A 178 14.76 47.81 11.90
C LEU A 178 13.38 47.22 12.28
N PRO A 179 12.83 46.32 11.44
CA PRO A 179 11.52 45.72 11.67
C PRO A 179 11.57 44.68 12.79
N PHE A 180 10.45 44.57 13.53
CA PHE A 180 10.24 43.67 14.65
C PHE A 180 8.80 43.10 14.56
N PRO A 181 8.53 41.84 14.95
CA PRO A 181 9.43 40.85 15.57
C PRO A 181 10.42 40.20 14.60
N PHE A 182 11.60 39.79 15.10
CA PHE A 182 12.69 39.20 14.31
C PHE A 182 12.26 37.90 13.60
N CYS A 183 11.50 37.04 14.27
CA CYS A 183 11.11 35.71 13.78
C CYS A 183 10.33 35.77 12.46
N ASP A 184 9.48 36.80 12.29
CA ASP A 184 8.59 36.98 11.13
C ASP A 184 9.30 37.59 9.90
N GLN A 185 10.57 37.97 10.02
CA GLN A 185 11.27 38.65 8.94
C GLN A 185 11.87 37.69 7.91
N LYS A 186 11.89 38.09 6.64
CA LYS A 186 12.58 37.35 5.58
C LYS A 186 14.09 37.33 5.84
N TYR A 187 14.76 36.27 5.37
CA TYR A 187 16.21 36.05 5.57
C TYR A 187 17.08 37.30 5.30
N ARG A 188 16.83 38.02 4.20
CA ARG A 188 17.57 39.24 3.84
C ARG A 188 17.50 40.31 4.94
N VAL A 189 16.32 40.49 5.52
CA VAL A 189 16.05 41.47 6.58
C VAL A 189 16.60 40.98 7.91
N LYS A 190 16.49 39.68 8.22
CA LYS A 190 17.14 39.07 9.40
C LYS A 190 18.66 39.31 9.40
N ARG A 191 19.33 39.15 8.26
CA ARG A 191 20.76 39.45 8.11
C ARG A 191 21.10 40.92 8.37
N GLU A 192 20.25 41.84 7.92
CA GLU A 192 20.41 43.27 8.14
C GLU A 192 20.27 43.61 9.63
N ILE A 193 19.25 43.06 10.29
CA ILE A 193 19.02 43.17 11.74
C ILE A 193 20.25 42.71 12.53
N VAL A 194 20.76 41.52 12.22
CA VAL A 194 21.94 40.92 12.87
C VAL A 194 23.19 41.77 12.67
N THR A 195 23.42 42.30 11.47
CA THR A 195 24.60 43.11 11.17
C THR A 195 24.61 44.42 11.97
N THR A 196 23.46 45.08 12.07
CA THR A 196 23.31 46.30 12.86
C THR A 196 23.43 46.03 14.35
N LEU A 197 22.86 44.93 14.85
CA LEU A 197 22.96 44.52 16.27
C LEU A 197 24.39 44.13 16.66
N MET A 198 25.13 43.44 15.79
CA MET A 198 26.57 43.19 15.98
C MET A 198 27.39 44.48 16.04
N THR A 199 27.04 45.43 15.18
CA THR A 199 27.71 46.74 15.15
C THR A 199 27.45 47.51 16.45
N ALA A 200 26.21 47.49 16.96
CA ALA A 200 25.83 48.08 18.25
C ALA A 200 26.53 47.38 19.43
N ARG A 201 26.56 46.04 19.45
CA ARG A 201 27.27 45.24 20.48
C ARG A 201 28.76 45.57 20.53
N ASN A 202 29.42 45.64 19.39
CA ASN A 202 30.83 46.03 19.30
C ASN A 202 31.07 47.44 19.84
N MET A 203 30.12 48.37 19.65
CA MET A 203 30.19 49.71 20.23
C MET A 203 30.00 49.71 21.74
N CYS A 204 29.08 48.90 22.28
CA CYS A 204 28.93 48.71 23.72
C CYS A 204 30.22 48.17 24.35
N CYS A 205 30.86 47.15 23.74
CA CYS A 205 32.14 46.61 24.21
C CYS A 205 33.24 47.68 24.23
N LYS A 206 33.39 48.46 23.15
CA LYS A 206 34.38 49.55 23.10
C LYS A 206 34.13 50.63 24.16
N LEU A 207 32.88 51.04 24.35
CA LEU A 207 32.52 52.02 25.39
C LEU A 207 32.86 51.49 26.78
N MET A 208 32.64 50.20 27.04
CA MET A 208 33.03 49.58 28.30
C MET A 208 34.54 49.57 28.52
N ASP A 209 35.31 49.18 27.51
CA ASP A 209 36.78 49.19 27.61
C ASP A 209 37.26 50.62 27.94
N GLU A 210 36.69 51.62 27.28
CA GLU A 210 36.99 53.03 27.54
C GLU A 210 36.57 53.48 28.94
N ILE A 211 35.40 53.08 29.43
CA ILE A 211 34.93 53.36 30.80
C ILE A 211 35.87 52.73 31.82
N HIS A 212 36.24 51.47 31.63
CA HIS A 212 37.15 50.75 32.52
C HIS A 212 38.54 51.40 32.57
N GLN A 213 39.08 51.81 31.42
CA GLN A 213 40.34 52.55 31.37
C GLN A 213 40.24 53.90 32.10
N LEU A 214 39.12 54.62 31.95
CA LEU A 214 38.88 55.87 32.67
C LEU A 214 38.75 55.65 34.18
N GLU A 215 38.14 54.55 34.63
CA GLU A 215 38.07 54.18 36.05
C GLU A 215 39.46 53.90 36.64
N ILE A 216 40.31 53.16 35.91
CA ILE A 216 41.72 52.94 36.29
C ILE A 216 42.47 54.28 36.36
N GLN A 217 42.24 55.18 35.38
CA GLN A 217 42.88 56.49 35.34
C GLN A 217 42.41 57.41 36.47
N LYS A 218 41.11 57.35 36.83
CA LYS A 218 40.52 58.08 37.95
C LYS A 218 41.16 57.70 39.29
N ALA A 219 41.51 56.43 39.47
CA ALA A 219 42.20 55.95 40.67
C ALA A 219 43.62 56.56 40.82
N LYS A 220 44.29 56.85 39.69
CA LYS A 220 45.69 57.32 39.64
C LYS A 220 45.86 58.83 39.54
N THR A 221 44.81 59.60 39.23
CA THR A 221 44.91 61.02 38.88
C THR A 221 44.21 61.93 39.91
N ALA A 222 44.74 63.14 40.13
CA ALA A 222 44.11 64.15 40.99
C ALA A 222 42.83 64.77 40.38
N ALA A 223 42.65 64.70 39.06
CA ALA A 223 41.52 65.26 38.32
C ALA A 223 40.23 64.39 38.35
N LYS A 224 39.90 63.83 39.53
CA LYS A 224 38.82 62.84 39.70
C LYS A 224 37.45 63.31 39.21
N LYS A 225 37.11 64.59 39.39
CA LYS A 225 35.81 65.16 38.96
C LYS A 225 35.65 65.22 37.43
N LYS A 226 36.73 65.52 36.71
CA LYS A 226 36.71 65.59 35.24
C LYS A 226 36.54 64.19 34.65
N ILE A 227 37.34 63.24 35.13
CA ILE A 227 37.28 61.85 34.68
C ILE A 227 35.92 61.21 35.02
N GLN A 228 35.32 61.53 36.18
CA GLN A 228 33.97 61.07 36.50
C GLN A 228 32.92 61.58 35.51
N LYS A 229 33.03 62.83 35.05
CA LYS A 229 32.10 63.39 34.07
C LYS A 229 32.20 62.65 32.72
N ASP A 230 33.41 62.27 32.32
CA ASP A 230 33.64 61.50 31.09
C ASP A 230 33.11 60.06 31.21
N ILE A 231 33.28 59.43 32.38
CA ILE A 231 32.67 58.12 32.71
C ILE A 231 31.14 58.21 32.65
N ASP A 232 30.53 59.18 33.33
CA ASP A 232 29.07 59.38 33.35
C ASP A 232 28.51 59.60 31.92
N SER A 233 29.24 60.34 31.08
CA SER A 233 28.87 60.56 29.68
C SER A 233 28.89 59.26 28.87
N LYS A 234 29.94 58.45 29.00
CA LYS A 234 30.04 57.16 28.29
C LYS A 234 29.05 56.12 28.82
N MET A 235 28.79 56.10 30.13
CA MET A 235 27.74 55.28 30.75
C MET A 235 26.36 55.65 30.20
N SER A 236 26.08 56.93 29.99
CA SER A 236 24.84 57.36 29.34
C SER A 236 24.75 56.87 27.89
N TYR A 237 25.86 56.85 27.14
CA TYR A 237 25.89 56.33 25.77
C TYR A 237 25.63 54.82 25.73
N LEU A 238 26.26 54.08 26.65
CA LEU A 238 26.07 52.65 26.81
C LEU A 238 24.60 52.33 27.16
N ALA A 239 23.99 53.07 28.09
CA ALA A 239 22.59 52.88 28.47
C ALA A 239 21.63 53.06 27.29
N VAL A 240 21.84 54.09 26.45
CA VAL A 240 21.01 54.35 25.26
C VAL A 240 21.14 53.21 24.24
N LEU A 241 22.36 52.73 23.99
CA LEU A 241 22.59 51.62 23.06
C LEU A 241 21.98 50.30 23.57
N THR A 242 22.21 49.97 24.84
CA THR A 242 21.64 48.76 25.46
C THR A 242 20.11 48.78 25.43
N GLN A 243 19.49 49.93 25.70
CA GLN A 243 18.04 50.07 25.61
C GLN A 243 17.50 49.97 24.18
N ALA A 244 18.20 50.53 23.20
CA ALA A 244 17.83 50.38 21.78
C ALA A 244 17.96 48.92 21.29
N MET A 245 18.94 48.18 21.82
CA MET A 245 19.12 46.75 21.54
C MET A 245 18.08 45.87 22.24
N ALA A 246 17.59 46.26 23.43
CA ALA A 246 16.61 45.50 24.22
C ALA A 246 15.26 45.29 23.50
N LYS A 247 14.91 46.10 22.49
CA LYS A 247 13.76 45.82 21.62
C LYS A 247 13.85 44.45 20.91
N PHE A 248 15.06 43.95 20.72
CA PHE A 248 15.35 42.70 20.00
C PHE A 248 15.73 41.54 20.93
N SER A 249 15.69 41.73 22.26
CA SER A 249 15.74 40.58 23.17
C SER A 249 14.44 39.79 23.02
N MET A 250 14.55 38.50 22.71
CA MET A 250 13.38 37.59 22.73
C MET A 250 12.85 37.41 24.14
#